data_AF-A0A7V3X2K2-F1
#
_entry.id   AF-A0A7V3X2K2-F1
#
_cell.length_a   1.000
_cell.length_b   1.000
_cell.length_c   1.000
_cell.angle_alpha   90.00
_cell.angle_beta   90.00
_cell.angle_gamma   90.00
#
_symmetry.space_group_name_H-M   'P 1'
#
loop_
_entity.id
_entity.type
_entity.pdbx_description
1 polymer ?
#
loop_
_entity_poly.entity_id
_entity_poly.type
_entity_poly.pdbx_seq_one_letter_code
_entity_poly.pdbx_strand_id
1 'polypeptide(L)'
;MSKEGFAGPLERIDETTWRIPPDYKPGMQVEGRIYADDRLIEQIRKDQAPEQVANVATLPGIQVASLAMPDIHWGYGFCIGGVAATDPEEGGVISPGGVGYDINCGVRLMRTNLHIDDVRPRLSELMNVLFQRIPAGVGKGGPYLFSGKQMDQLLEEGCRYLKKIGLATEEDLKNTEEGG
;
A
#
# COMPACT_ATOMS: atom_id res chain seq x y z
N MET A 1 21.29 -16.41 -0.61
CA MET A 1 21.69 -15.38 -1.59
C MET A 1 22.40 -14.31 -0.80
N SER A 2 23.63 -13.96 -1.16
CA SER A 2 24.47 -13.02 -0.43
C SER A 2 23.70 -11.72 -0.20
N LYS A 3 23.63 -11.31 1.07
CA LYS A 3 22.99 -10.08 1.56
C LYS A 3 23.83 -8.86 1.17
N GLU A 4 24.06 -8.66 -0.12
CA GLU A 4 24.68 -7.43 -0.59
C GLU A 4 23.59 -6.36 -0.59
N GLY A 5 23.77 -5.33 0.24
CA GLY A 5 22.91 -4.16 0.23
C GLY A 5 23.12 -3.32 -1.03
N PHE A 6 22.23 -2.35 -1.27
CA PHE A 6 22.35 -1.45 -2.41
C PHE A 6 23.69 -0.72 -2.44
N ALA A 7 24.46 -0.93 -3.51
CA ALA A 7 25.77 -0.31 -3.72
C ALA A 7 25.72 0.91 -4.66
N GLY A 8 24.57 1.19 -5.26
CA GLY A 8 24.39 2.31 -6.17
C GLY A 8 24.46 3.69 -5.49
N PRO A 9 24.43 4.76 -6.30
CA PRO A 9 24.47 6.14 -5.85
C PRO A 9 23.18 6.51 -5.10
N LEU A 10 23.35 7.22 -3.99
CA LEU A 10 22.30 7.91 -3.25
C LEU A 10 22.81 9.31 -2.94
N GLU A 11 22.25 10.30 -3.64
CA GLU A 11 22.64 11.70 -3.50
C GLU A 11 21.64 12.40 -2.57
N ARG A 12 22.13 13.00 -1.49
CA ARG A 12 21.27 13.76 -0.58
C ARG A 12 20.75 15.01 -1.29
N ILE A 13 19.42 15.20 -1.32
CA ILE A 13 18.77 16.44 -1.77
C ILE A 13 18.57 17.36 -0.57
N ASP A 14 17.98 16.85 0.52
CA ASP A 14 17.68 17.60 1.74
C ASP A 14 17.78 16.71 3.00
N GLU A 15 17.22 17.15 4.13
CA GLU A 15 17.28 16.42 5.40
C GLU A 15 16.65 15.02 5.34
N THR A 16 15.65 14.84 4.48
CA THR A 16 14.82 13.62 4.40
C THR A 16 14.65 13.06 2.99
N THR A 17 15.39 13.57 2.01
CA THR A 17 15.22 13.17 0.60
C THR A 17 16.54 12.80 -0.03
N TRP A 18 16.55 11.65 -0.69
CA TRP A 18 17.70 11.09 -1.40
C TRP A 18 17.32 10.80 -2.85
N ARG A 19 18.28 11.00 -3.76
CA ARG A 19 18.12 10.80 -5.20
C ARG A 19 18.97 9.63 -5.68
N ILE A 20 18.37 8.80 -6.53
CA ILE A 20 19.09 7.92 -7.46
C ILE A 20 19.15 8.67 -8.80
N PRO A 21 20.35 9.09 -9.26
CA PRO A 21 20.52 9.81 -10.51
C PRO A 21 19.93 9.07 -11.72
N PRO A 22 19.34 9.79 -12.70
CA PRO A 22 18.72 9.18 -13.88
C PRO A 22 19.72 8.49 -14.81
N ASP A 23 21.02 8.72 -14.66
CA ASP A 23 22.09 8.07 -15.43
C ASP A 23 22.69 6.84 -14.71
N TYR A 24 22.23 6.51 -13.50
CA TYR A 24 22.70 5.34 -12.75
C TYR A 24 22.50 4.04 -13.52
N LYS A 25 21.32 3.87 -14.14
CA LYS A 25 20.95 2.64 -14.84
C LYS A 25 20.48 2.92 -16.26
N PRO A 26 21.00 2.18 -17.27
CA PRO A 26 20.53 2.33 -18.64
C PRO A 26 19.02 2.16 -18.76
N GLY A 27 18.37 3.09 -19.46
CA GLY A 27 16.94 3.07 -19.71
C GLY A 27 16.08 3.79 -18.66
N MET A 28 16.67 4.32 -17.58
CA MET A 28 15.96 5.24 -16.69
C MET A 28 15.49 6.46 -17.50
N GLN A 29 14.21 6.79 -17.37
CA GLN A 29 13.55 7.94 -18.02
C GLN A 29 13.43 9.14 -17.07
N VAL A 30 13.40 8.85 -15.76
CA VAL A 30 13.31 9.82 -14.67
C VAL A 30 14.28 9.43 -13.55
N GLU A 31 14.49 10.32 -12.57
CA GLU A 31 15.26 10.00 -11.36
C GLU A 31 14.47 9.10 -10.39
N GLY A 32 15.19 8.43 -9.49
CA GLY A 32 14.57 7.83 -8.30
C GLY A 32 14.61 8.79 -7.12
N ARG A 33 13.55 8.86 -6.30
CA ARG A 33 13.54 9.61 -5.03
C ARG A 33 13.13 8.72 -3.87
N ILE A 34 13.95 8.72 -2.83
CA ILE A 34 13.70 7.97 -1.59
C ILE A 34 13.56 8.98 -0.46
N TYR A 35 12.42 8.94 0.24
CA TYR A 35 12.20 9.75 1.42
C TYR A 35 12.69 9.01 2.65
N ALA A 36 13.78 9.47 3.27
CA ALA A 36 14.37 8.86 4.45
C ALA A 36 15.29 9.86 5.16
N ASP A 37 15.24 9.88 6.50
CA ASP A 37 16.27 10.51 7.31
C ASP A 37 17.59 9.72 7.26
N ASP A 38 18.65 10.27 7.86
CA ASP A 38 19.98 9.65 7.87
C ASP A 38 19.98 8.26 8.53
N ARG A 39 19.11 8.01 9.51
CA ARG A 39 19.02 6.71 10.19
C ARG A 39 18.34 5.67 9.31
N LEU A 40 17.28 6.05 8.61
CA LEU A 40 16.51 5.17 7.74
C LEU A 40 17.29 4.82 6.47
N ILE A 41 17.98 5.79 5.85
CA ILE A 41 18.72 5.53 4.61
C ILE A 41 19.86 4.52 4.83
N GLU A 42 20.52 4.53 6.00
CA GLU A 42 21.51 3.53 6.38
C GLU A 42 20.93 2.11 6.47
N GLN A 43 19.65 1.98 6.85
CA GLN A 43 18.96 0.69 6.89
C GLN A 43 18.51 0.27 5.50
N ILE A 44 17.91 1.19 4.74
CA ILE A 44 17.45 0.97 3.37
C ILE A 44 18.61 0.50 2.49
N ARG A 45 19.81 1.07 2.67
CA ARG A 45 21.02 0.67 1.92
C ARG A 45 21.47 -0.77 2.19
N LYS A 46 20.96 -1.44 3.23
CA LYS A 46 21.25 -2.86 3.52
C LYS A 46 20.34 -3.82 2.74
N ASP A 47 19.32 -3.29 2.07
CA ASP A 47 18.42 -4.01 1.17
C ASP A 47 18.69 -3.60 -0.29
N GLN A 48 18.13 -4.36 -1.24
CA GLN A 48 18.17 -4.10 -2.68
C GLN A 48 16.93 -3.32 -3.18
N ALA A 49 16.00 -2.94 -2.31
CA ALA A 49 14.81 -2.18 -2.70
C ALA A 49 15.10 -0.88 -3.49
N PRO A 50 16.19 -0.12 -3.22
CA PRO A 50 16.55 1.02 -4.07
C PRO A 50 16.83 0.66 -5.53
N GLU A 51 17.30 -0.56 -5.81
CA GLU A 51 17.45 -1.05 -7.19
C GLU A 51 16.08 -1.21 -7.87
N GLN A 52 15.03 -1.57 -7.12
CA GLN A 52 13.67 -1.62 -7.63
C GLN A 52 13.14 -0.22 -7.96
N VAL A 53 13.51 0.80 -7.17
CA VAL A 53 13.21 2.21 -7.50
C VAL A 53 13.84 2.59 -8.84
N ALA A 54 15.11 2.24 -9.06
CA ALA A 54 15.80 2.45 -10.33
C ALA A 54 15.18 1.65 -11.49
N ASN A 55 14.72 0.42 -11.26
CA ASN A 55 14.02 -0.38 -12.28
C ASN A 55 12.70 0.28 -12.71
N VAL A 56 11.90 0.74 -11.75
CA VAL A 56 10.62 1.40 -12.00
C VAL A 56 10.81 2.71 -12.76
N ALA A 57 11.91 3.42 -12.51
CA ALA A 57 12.29 4.61 -13.27
C ALA A 57 12.54 4.36 -14.77
N THR A 58 12.58 3.10 -15.23
CA THR A 58 12.71 2.75 -16.66
C THR A 58 11.37 2.55 -17.38
N LEU A 59 10.24 2.58 -16.67
CA LEU A 59 8.92 2.26 -17.24
C LEU A 59 8.47 3.31 -18.27
N PRO A 60 7.94 2.90 -19.45
CA PRO A 60 7.36 3.81 -20.43
C PRO A 60 6.31 4.74 -19.82
N GLY A 61 6.38 6.02 -20.21
CA GLY A 61 5.46 7.06 -19.78
C GLY A 61 5.54 7.43 -18.29
N ILE A 62 6.56 6.96 -17.54
CA ILE A 62 6.72 7.34 -16.13
C ILE A 62 6.95 8.84 -15.98
N GLN A 63 6.25 9.44 -15.03
CA GLN A 63 6.23 10.88 -14.82
C GLN A 63 7.10 11.29 -13.62
N VAL A 64 7.87 12.35 -13.79
CA VAL A 64 8.64 13.09 -12.76
C VAL A 64 9.74 12.27 -12.06
N ALA A 65 9.40 11.21 -11.33
CA ALA A 65 10.31 10.36 -10.58
C ALA A 65 9.66 9.02 -10.19
N SER A 66 10.49 8.00 -10.00
CA SER A 66 10.13 6.79 -9.27
C SER A 66 10.32 7.04 -7.78
N LEU A 67 9.25 7.01 -6.99
CA LEU A 67 9.28 7.40 -5.58
C LEU A 67 9.30 6.17 -4.67
N ALA A 68 9.94 6.30 -3.51
CA ALA A 68 9.83 5.36 -2.42
C ALA A 68 9.68 6.05 -1.07
N MET A 69 8.73 5.56 -0.29
CA MET A 69 8.39 6.03 1.05
C MET A 69 9.42 5.57 2.10
N PRO A 70 9.42 6.15 3.32
CA PRO A 70 10.43 5.83 4.34
C PRO A 70 10.44 4.39 4.86
N ASP A 71 9.39 3.63 4.59
CA ASP A 71 9.22 2.21 4.93
C ASP A 71 9.57 1.27 3.75
N ILE A 72 10.26 1.78 2.73
CA ILE A 72 10.71 1.01 1.57
C ILE A 72 11.41 -0.29 1.95
N HIS A 73 10.99 -1.38 1.31
CA HIS A 73 11.67 -2.67 1.37
C HIS A 73 11.38 -3.54 0.14
N TRP A 74 12.14 -4.61 -0.01
CA TRP A 74 12.10 -5.49 -1.17
C TRP A 74 10.70 -6.02 -1.47
N GLY A 75 10.21 -5.75 -2.67
CA GLY A 75 8.92 -6.22 -3.18
C GLY A 75 9.04 -7.09 -4.43
N TYR A 76 7.95 -7.22 -5.18
CA TYR A 76 7.87 -8.00 -6.41
C TYR A 76 7.86 -7.08 -7.64
N GLY A 77 9.05 -6.84 -8.21
CA GLY A 77 9.24 -5.89 -9.32
C GLY A 77 9.36 -4.45 -8.81
N PHE A 78 8.30 -3.91 -8.23
CA PHE A 78 8.33 -2.68 -7.44
C PHE A 78 8.74 -2.99 -6.00
N CYS A 79 9.31 -2.01 -5.31
CA CYS A 79 9.46 -2.06 -3.86
C CYS A 79 8.12 -1.84 -3.17
N ILE A 80 7.95 -2.41 -1.98
CA ILE A 80 6.86 -1.99 -1.09
C ILE A 80 7.18 -0.59 -0.59
N GLY A 81 6.16 0.27 -0.47
CA GLY A 81 6.33 1.71 -0.24
C GLY A 81 6.68 2.49 -1.51
N GLY A 82 6.68 1.85 -2.69
CA GLY A 82 6.90 2.53 -3.96
C GLY A 82 5.68 3.29 -4.47
N VAL A 83 5.90 4.42 -5.15
CA VAL A 83 4.87 5.17 -5.88
C VAL A 83 5.41 5.55 -7.25
N ALA A 84 4.62 5.30 -8.30
CA ALA A 84 4.92 5.75 -9.65
C ALA A 84 3.63 6.17 -10.36
N ALA A 85 3.71 7.25 -11.12
CA ALA A 85 2.65 7.67 -12.04
C ALA A 85 3.14 7.45 -13.48
N THR A 86 2.29 6.87 -14.32
CA THR A 86 2.55 6.70 -15.76
C THR A 86 1.45 7.38 -16.56
N ASP A 87 1.80 8.06 -17.65
CA ASP A 87 0.85 8.76 -18.51
C ASP A 87 0.41 7.86 -19.68
N PRO A 88 -0.87 7.45 -19.77
CA PRO A 88 -1.37 6.64 -20.87
C PRO A 88 -1.15 7.23 -22.27
N GLU A 89 -1.17 8.56 -22.41
CA GLU A 89 -0.97 9.25 -23.69
C GLU A 89 0.51 9.24 -24.12
N GLU A 90 1.43 9.03 -23.18
CA GLU A 90 2.88 8.87 -23.43
C GLU A 90 3.32 7.40 -23.43
N GLY A 91 2.39 6.47 -23.64
CA GLY A 91 2.66 5.03 -23.66
C GLY A 91 2.81 4.42 -22.27
N GLY A 92 2.23 5.07 -21.26
CA GLY A 92 2.20 4.66 -19.87
C GLY A 92 1.70 3.25 -19.66
N VAL A 93 2.39 2.51 -18.80
CA VAL A 93 2.08 1.10 -18.51
C VAL A 93 1.40 0.95 -17.16
N ILE A 94 0.62 -0.14 -17.03
CA ILE A 94 0.11 -0.65 -15.76
C ILE A 94 0.89 -1.92 -15.43
N SER A 95 1.45 -1.98 -14.22
CA SER A 95 2.16 -3.16 -13.71
C SER A 95 1.44 -3.72 -12.48
N PRO A 96 0.93 -4.96 -12.51
CA PRO A 96 0.35 -5.60 -11.32
C PRO A 96 1.32 -5.66 -10.14
N GLY A 97 2.62 -5.80 -10.41
CA GLY A 97 3.66 -5.77 -9.37
C GLY A 97 3.81 -4.42 -8.67
N GLY A 98 3.35 -3.33 -9.32
CA GLY A 98 3.30 -1.99 -8.72
C GLY A 98 2.06 -1.72 -7.86
N VAL A 99 1.03 -2.58 -7.94
CA VAL A 99 -0.14 -2.55 -7.05
C VAL A 99 0.06 -3.50 -5.87
N GLY A 100 0.54 -4.72 -6.15
CA GLY A 100 0.72 -5.78 -5.17
C GLY A 100 -0.29 -6.90 -5.31
N TYR A 101 -0.01 -8.02 -4.63
CA TYR A 101 -0.86 -9.22 -4.68
C TYR A 101 -2.20 -9.03 -3.96
N ASP A 102 -2.18 -8.35 -2.81
CA ASP A 102 -3.37 -8.07 -2.01
C ASP A 102 -3.94 -6.72 -2.43
N ILE A 103 -4.70 -6.72 -3.53
CA ILE A 103 -5.28 -5.52 -4.12
C ILE A 103 -6.21 -4.87 -3.11
N ASN A 104 -6.01 -3.57 -2.86
CA ASN A 104 -6.76 -2.78 -1.89
C ASN A 104 -6.57 -3.25 -0.43
N CYS A 105 -5.42 -3.88 -0.11
CA CYS A 105 -5.00 -3.99 1.29
C CYS A 105 -4.98 -2.59 1.90
N GLY A 106 -5.75 -2.38 2.96
CA GLY A 106 -6.05 -1.05 3.44
C GLY A 106 -6.47 -1.04 4.90
N VAL A 107 -6.72 0.16 5.40
CA VAL A 107 -7.05 0.39 6.81
C VAL A 107 -8.36 1.16 6.90
N ARG A 108 -9.27 0.67 7.73
CA ARG A 108 -10.46 1.42 8.16
C ARG A 108 -10.35 1.74 9.65
N LEU A 109 -10.53 3.00 10.00
CA LEU A 109 -10.59 3.47 11.38
C LEU A 109 -12.03 3.77 11.77
N MET A 110 -12.51 3.15 12.85
CA MET A 110 -13.81 3.46 13.45
C MET A 110 -13.62 4.23 14.75
N ARG A 111 -14.28 5.38 14.87
CA ARG A 111 -14.28 6.19 16.08
C ARG A 111 -15.52 5.88 16.92
N THR A 112 -15.34 5.82 18.23
CA THR A 112 -16.45 5.74 19.20
C THR A 112 -16.44 6.98 20.09
N ASN A 113 -17.48 7.16 20.90
CA ASN A 113 -17.52 8.20 21.93
C ASN A 113 -16.98 7.70 23.28
N LEU A 114 -16.36 6.51 23.33
CA LEU A 114 -15.76 5.96 24.54
C LEU A 114 -14.37 6.54 24.76
N HIS A 115 -14.04 6.79 26.02
CA HIS A 115 -12.71 7.17 26.46
C HIS A 115 -11.93 5.94 26.94
N ILE A 116 -10.62 6.11 27.16
CA ILE A 116 -9.75 5.02 27.61
C ILE A 116 -10.21 4.40 28.93
N ASP A 117 -10.79 5.19 29.82
CA ASP A 117 -11.27 4.73 31.12
C ASP A 117 -12.55 3.90 31.03
N ASP A 118 -13.34 4.07 29.96
CA ASP A 118 -14.51 3.22 29.69
C ASP A 118 -14.08 1.84 29.16
N VAL A 119 -13.00 1.79 28.38
CA VAL A 119 -12.56 0.59 27.64
C VAL A 119 -11.58 -0.24 28.46
N ARG A 120 -10.60 0.39 29.12
CA ARG A 120 -9.49 -0.30 29.79
C ARG A 120 -9.96 -1.36 30.80
N PRO A 121 -10.99 -1.14 31.64
CA PRO A 121 -11.47 -2.16 32.58
C PRO A 121 -12.08 -3.40 31.90
N ARG A 122 -12.53 -3.28 30.65
CA ARG A 122 -13.22 -4.35 29.89
C ARG A 122 -12.46 -4.80 28.65
N LEU A 123 -11.21 -4.36 28.48
CA LEU A 123 -10.45 -4.58 27.25
C LEU A 123 -10.35 -6.06 26.89
N SER A 124 -10.08 -6.94 27.86
CA SER A 124 -10.01 -8.38 27.62
C SER A 124 -11.34 -8.98 27.16
N GLU A 125 -12.45 -8.57 27.76
CA GLU A 125 -13.79 -9.02 27.35
C GLU A 125 -14.11 -8.55 25.93
N LEU A 126 -13.86 -7.27 25.63
CA LEU A 126 -14.06 -6.69 24.31
C LEU A 126 -13.24 -7.42 23.24
N MET A 127 -11.94 -7.65 23.50
CA MET A 127 -11.06 -8.36 22.56
C MET A 127 -11.52 -9.81 22.32
N ASN A 128 -11.99 -10.51 23.36
CA ASN A 128 -12.53 -11.86 23.22
C ASN A 128 -13.79 -11.88 22.34
N VAL A 129 -14.70 -10.92 22.55
CA VAL A 129 -15.92 -10.80 21.74
C VAL A 129 -15.59 -10.46 20.29
N LEU A 130 -14.65 -9.53 20.04
CA LEU A 130 -14.21 -9.19 18.69
C LEU A 130 -13.58 -10.39 17.98
N PHE A 131 -12.68 -11.12 18.65
CA PHE A 131 -12.03 -12.31 18.09
C PHE A 131 -13.03 -13.42 17.74
N GLN A 132 -14.07 -13.59 18.56
CA GLN A 132 -15.14 -14.56 18.28
C GLN A 132 -16.04 -14.13 17.11
N ARG A 133 -16.29 -12.83 16.96
CA ARG A 133 -17.23 -12.29 15.97
C ARG A 133 -16.61 -11.95 14.62
N ILE A 134 -15.30 -11.69 14.56
CA ILE A 134 -14.58 -11.33 13.35
C ILE A 134 -13.72 -12.53 12.93
N PRO A 135 -14.15 -13.31 11.91
CA PRO A 135 -13.39 -14.48 11.48
C PRO A 135 -12.01 -14.07 10.98
N ALA A 136 -10.97 -14.69 11.54
CA ALA A 136 -9.58 -14.52 11.14
C ALA A 136 -8.90 -15.88 10.93
N GLY A 137 -7.99 -15.94 9.97
CA GLY A 137 -7.22 -17.14 9.62
C GLY A 137 -7.68 -17.82 8.32
N VAL A 138 -6.78 -18.63 7.75
CA VAL A 138 -7.00 -19.31 6.47
C VAL A 138 -8.15 -20.32 6.57
N GLY A 139 -9.06 -20.28 5.61
CA GLY A 139 -10.15 -21.26 5.47
C GLY A 139 -11.38 -21.02 6.36
N LYS A 140 -11.45 -19.90 7.10
CA LYS A 140 -12.65 -19.52 7.85
C LYS A 140 -13.51 -18.55 7.05
N GLY A 141 -14.78 -18.90 6.83
CA GLY A 141 -15.76 -18.05 6.16
C GLY A 141 -16.35 -16.98 7.08
N GLY A 142 -16.91 -15.92 6.46
CA GLY A 142 -17.68 -14.88 7.12
C GLY A 142 -19.06 -15.37 7.61
N PRO A 143 -19.74 -14.61 8.49
CA PRO A 143 -21.12 -14.91 8.88
C PRO A 143 -22.14 -14.68 7.75
N TYR A 144 -21.73 -14.03 6.66
CA TYR A 144 -22.55 -13.78 5.48
C TYR A 144 -22.13 -14.69 4.33
N LEU A 145 -23.11 -15.30 3.67
CA LEU A 145 -22.91 -16.07 2.45
C LEU A 145 -23.55 -15.31 1.29
N PHE A 146 -22.74 -15.06 0.26
CA PHE A 146 -23.19 -14.43 -0.97
C PHE A 146 -23.27 -15.50 -2.06
N SER A 147 -24.41 -15.57 -2.76
CA SER A 147 -24.51 -16.33 -4.00
C SER A 147 -23.62 -15.72 -5.08
N GLY A 148 -23.34 -16.46 -6.16
CA GLY A 148 -22.52 -15.95 -7.28
C GLY A 148 -22.99 -14.60 -7.80
N LYS A 149 -24.30 -14.45 -8.03
CA LYS A 149 -24.90 -13.18 -8.47
C LYS A 149 -24.69 -12.04 -7.48
N GLN A 150 -24.76 -12.31 -6.18
CA GLN A 150 -24.54 -11.29 -5.15
C GLN A 150 -23.06 -10.93 -5.03
N MET A 151 -22.17 -11.89 -5.28
CA MET A 151 -20.73 -11.63 -5.37
C MET A 151 -20.42 -10.71 -6.56
N ASP A 152 -21.02 -10.95 -7.73
CA ASP A 152 -20.85 -10.08 -8.89
C ASP A 152 -21.28 -8.64 -8.56
N GLN A 153 -22.43 -8.47 -7.88
CA GLN A 153 -22.89 -7.16 -7.43
C GLN A 153 -21.96 -6.52 -6.39
N LEU A 154 -21.38 -7.31 -5.49
CA LEU A 154 -20.42 -6.83 -4.50
C LEU A 154 -19.11 -6.37 -5.16
N LEU A 155 -18.63 -7.10 -6.17
CA LEU A 155 -17.41 -6.75 -6.91
C LEU A 155 -17.62 -5.51 -7.78
N GLU A 156 -18.82 -5.31 -8.34
CA GLU A 156 -19.14 -4.15 -9.17
C GLU A 156 -19.42 -2.88 -8.36
N GLU A 157 -20.14 -2.99 -7.23
CA GLU A 157 -20.66 -1.83 -6.50
C GLU A 157 -20.01 -1.59 -5.13
N GLY A 158 -19.21 -2.53 -4.63
CA GLY A 158 -18.53 -2.43 -3.33
C GLY A 158 -19.48 -2.16 -2.16
N CYS A 159 -19.14 -1.18 -1.33
CA CYS A 159 -19.89 -0.78 -0.15
C CYS A 159 -21.32 -0.31 -0.47
N ARG A 160 -21.59 0.15 -1.70
CA ARG A 160 -22.94 0.56 -2.11
C ARG A 160 -23.89 -0.64 -2.14
N TYR A 161 -23.41 -1.81 -2.55
CA TYR A 161 -24.20 -3.04 -2.47
C TYR A 161 -24.47 -3.43 -1.01
N LEU A 162 -23.44 -3.37 -0.15
CA LEU A 162 -23.58 -3.68 1.28
C LEU A 162 -24.65 -2.80 1.94
N LYS A 163 -24.71 -1.51 1.58
CA LYS A 163 -25.77 -0.61 2.03
C LYS A 163 -27.15 -1.01 1.55
N LYS A 164 -27.31 -1.41 0.27
CA LYS A 164 -28.61 -1.88 -0.27
C LYS A 164 -29.18 -3.06 0.52
N ILE A 165 -28.32 -3.92 1.05
CA ILE A 165 -28.72 -5.09 1.85
C ILE A 165 -28.68 -4.83 3.37
N GLY A 166 -28.49 -3.58 3.80
CA GLY A 166 -28.56 -3.18 5.21
C GLY A 166 -27.30 -3.48 6.04
N LEU A 167 -26.15 -3.68 5.41
CA LEU A 167 -24.86 -3.96 6.06
C LEU A 167 -23.90 -2.76 6.07
N ALA A 168 -24.29 -1.64 5.47
CA ALA A 168 -23.55 -0.38 5.54
C ALA A 168 -24.54 0.80 5.59
N THR A 169 -24.06 1.94 6.07
CA THR A 169 -24.81 3.20 6.17
C THR A 169 -24.33 4.21 5.13
N GLU A 170 -25.06 5.32 4.95
CA GLU A 170 -24.58 6.44 4.11
C GLU A 170 -23.28 7.04 4.62
N GLU A 171 -23.06 7.04 5.94
CA GLU A 171 -21.88 7.61 6.55
C GLU A 171 -20.65 6.73 6.29
N ASP A 172 -20.81 5.40 6.22
CA ASP A 172 -19.72 4.49 5.86
C ASP A 172 -19.19 4.79 4.45
N LEU A 173 -20.08 5.02 3.49
CA LEU A 173 -19.69 5.35 2.11
C LEU A 173 -18.97 6.71 2.06
N LYS A 174 -19.50 7.74 2.72
CA LYS A 174 -18.90 9.08 2.73
C LYS A 174 -17.50 9.14 3.33
N ASN A 175 -17.16 8.22 4.22
CA ASN A 175 -15.88 8.16 4.93
C ASN A 175 -14.99 7.02 4.43
N THR A 176 -15.24 6.51 3.23
CA THR A 176 -14.38 5.53 2.55
C THR A 176 -13.84 6.16 1.27
N GLU A 177 -12.55 5.96 1.00
CA GLU A 177 -11.94 6.34 -0.27
C GLU A 177 -12.75 5.78 -1.45
N GLU A 178 -12.94 6.58 -2.51
CA GLU A 178 -13.83 6.29 -3.65
C GLU A 178 -15.30 5.96 -3.32
N GLY A 179 -15.72 6.12 -2.07
CA GLY A 179 -17.04 5.68 -1.59
C GLY A 179 -17.13 4.20 -1.26
N GLY A 180 -15.99 3.50 -1.28
CA GLY A 180 -15.87 2.04 -1.14
C GLY A 180 -16.58 1.25 -2.22
#